data_AF-A0A1Q6QHP3-F1
#
_entry.id   AF-A0A1Q6QHP3-F1
#
_cell.length_a   1.000
_cell.length_b   1.000
_cell.length_c   1.000
_cell.angle_alpha   90.00
_cell.angle_beta   90.00
_cell.angle_gamma   90.00
#
_symmetry.space_group_name_H-M   'P 1'
#
loop_
_entity.id
_entity.type
_entity.pdbx_description
1 polymer ?
#
loop_
_entity_poly.entity_id
_entity_poly.type
_entity_poly.pdbx_seq_one_letter_code
_entity_poly.pdbx_strand_id
1 'polypeptide(L)' 'MKRIYIVGVDCSVSESIKYGIAGHRIIVPETKKGKPSFELINFTRKEAREFFDEISDMADVSAELVFNR' A
#
# COMPACT_ATOMS: atom_id res chain seq x y z
N MET A 1 -3.07 -2.37 -21.44
CA MET A 1 -2.50 -2.12 -20.09
C MET A 1 -3.54 -1.44 -19.24
N LYS A 2 -3.98 -2.08 -18.14
CA LYS A 2 -4.71 -1.37 -17.09
C LYS A 2 -3.72 -0.43 -16.40
N ARG A 3 -4.09 0.82 -16.18
CA ARG A 3 -3.29 1.80 -15.43
C ARG A 3 -3.89 1.86 -14.03
N ILE A 4 -3.10 1.55 -13.01
CA ILE A 4 -3.50 1.79 -11.63
C ILE A 4 -3.23 3.26 -11.33
N TYR A 5 -4.29 3.98 -10.96
CA TYR A 5 -4.18 5.33 -10.45
C TYR A 5 -4.33 5.26 -8.93
N ILE A 6 -3.23 5.37 -8.21
CA ILE A 6 -3.27 5.58 -6.77
C ILE A 6 -3.61 7.06 -6.56
N VAL A 7 -4.87 7.34 -6.23
CA VAL A 7 -5.31 8.70 -5.88
C VAL A 7 -4.88 8.96 -4.44
N GLY A 8 -3.86 9.79 -4.26
CA GLY A 8 -3.53 10.34 -2.95
C GLY A 8 -4.62 11.32 -2.53
N VAL A 9 -5.10 11.20 -1.29
CA VAL A 9 -5.95 12.22 -0.68
C VAL A 9 -5.03 13.16 0.07
N ASP A 10 -4.94 14.41 -0.37
CA ASP A 10 -4.27 15.46 0.38
C ASP A 10 -5.02 15.68 1.69
N CYS A 11 -4.46 15.20 2.79
CA CYS A 11 -5.03 15.31 4.11
C CYS A 11 -3.91 15.54 5.14
N SER A 12 -4.26 16.17 6.25
CA SER A 12 -3.35 16.30 7.38
C SER A 12 -3.02 14.92 7.98
N VAL A 13 -1.90 14.82 8.70
CA VAL A 13 -1.54 13.60 9.45
C VAL A 13 -2.68 13.18 10.40
N SER A 14 -3.34 14.14 11.04
CA SER A 14 -4.46 13.86 11.93
C SER A 14 -5.66 13.25 11.19
N GLU A 15 -5.91 13.66 9.96
CA GLU A 15 -6.99 13.10 9.13
C GLU A 15 -6.64 11.72 8.60
N SER A 16 -5.40 11.48 8.16
CA SER A 16 -4.98 10.15 7.73
C SER A 16 -5.08 9.12 8.86
N ILE A 17 -4.71 9.50 10.08
CA ILE A 17 -4.91 8.67 11.28
C ILE A 17 -6.39 8.37 11.51
N LYS A 18 -7.27 9.39 11.43
CA LYS A 18 -8.72 9.19 11.60
C LYS A 18 -9.29 8.23 10.55
N TYR A 19 -8.86 8.34 9.30
CA TYR A 19 -9.28 7.41 8.25
C TYR A 19 -8.81 5.99 8.52
N GLY A 20 -7.57 5.83 8.98
CA GLY A 20 -7.02 4.53 9.37
C GLY A 20 -7.83 3.89 10.51
N ILE A 21 -8.14 4.66 11.55
CA ILE A 21 -8.96 4.19 12.68
C ILE A 21 -10.39 3.85 12.24
N ALA A 22 -10.96 4.60 11.28
CA ALA A 22 -12.28 4.33 10.73
C ALA A 22 -12.33 3.10 9.79
N GLY A 23 -11.21 2.38 9.61
CA GLY A 23 -11.14 1.15 8.83
C GLY A 23 -10.96 1.38 7.33
N HIS A 24 -10.64 2.60 6.90
CA HIS A 24 -10.30 2.84 5.50
C HIS A 24 -8.95 2.18 5.16
N ARG A 25 -8.86 1.64 3.96
CA ARG A 25 -7.62 1.10 3.39
C ARG A 25 -6.66 2.24 3.09
N ILE A 26 -5.45 2.18 3.63
CA ILE A 26 -4.41 3.20 3.44
C ILE A 26 -3.16 2.54 2.89
N ILE A 27 -2.59 3.14 1.84
CA ILE A 27 -1.29 2.77 1.28
C ILE A 27 -0.31 3.86 1.70
N VAL A 28 0.72 3.49 2.45
CA VAL A 28 1.76 4.40 2.90
C VAL A 28 3.04 4.12 2.12
N PRO A 29 3.52 5.05 1.28
CA PRO A 29 4.83 4.93 0.68
C PRO A 29 5.91 5.13 1.75
N GLU A 30 6.82 4.18 1.87
CA GLU A 30 7.90 4.16 2.85
C GLU A 30 9.26 3.85 2.20
N THR A 31 10.32 3.98 2.99
CA THR A 31 11.65 3.46 2.66
C THR A 31 12.13 2.55 3.77
N LYS A 32 12.21 1.25 3.50
CA LYS A 32 12.68 0.26 4.47
C LYS A 32 14.06 -0.26 4.07
N LYS A 33 15.04 -0.08 4.96
CA LYS A 33 16.46 -0.46 4.72
C LYS A 33 17.02 0.13 3.40
N GLY A 34 16.65 1.37 3.09
CA GLY A 34 17.10 2.07 1.88
C GLY A 34 16.43 1.63 0.58
N LYS A 35 15.41 0.77 0.64
CA LYS A 35 14.62 0.34 -0.52
C LYS A 35 13.20 0.93 -0.46
N PRO A 36 12.61 1.33 -1.60
CA PRO A 36 11.21 1.71 -1.68
C PRO A 36 10.32 0.57 -1.18
N SER A 37 9.31 0.91 -0.39
CA SER A 37 8.34 -0.04 0.14
C SER A 37 6.96 0.59 0.27
N PHE A 38 5.93 -0.22 0.31
CA PHE A 38 4.57 0.21 0.66
C PHE A 38 4.13 -0.51 1.93
N GLU A 39 3.59 0.23 2.89
CA GLU A 39 2.84 -0.33 4.00
C GLU A 39 1.34 -0.27 3.69
N LEU A 40 0.64 -1.39 3.91
CA LEU A 40 -0.77 -1.57 3.61
C LEU A 40 -1.56 -1.69 4.92
N ILE A 41 -2.30 -0.65 5.28
CA ILE A 41 -3.07 -0.58 6.51
C ILE A 41 -4.55 -0.89 6.21
N ASN A 42 -5.17 -1.73 7.06
CA ASN A 42 -6.55 -2.22 6.92
C ASN A 42 -6.83 -3.02 5.64
N PHE A 43 -5.81 -3.63 5.05
CA PHE A 43 -5.98 -4.61 3.99
C PHE A 43 -6.15 -6.01 4.58
N THR A 44 -7.07 -6.79 4.04
CA THR A 44 -7.06 -8.23 4.28
C THR A 44 -5.85 -8.87 3.59
N ARG A 45 -5.46 -10.08 4.02
CA ARG A 45 -4.36 -10.82 3.36
C ARG A 45 -4.61 -11.08 1.87
N LYS A 46 -5.89 -11.27 1.49
CA LYS A 46 -6.28 -11.47 0.09
C LYS A 46 -6.05 -10.20 -0.71
N GLU A 47 -6.56 -9.06 -0.24
CA GLU A 47 -6.40 -7.77 -0.94
C GLU A 47 -4.93 -7.34 -1.02
N ALA A 48 -4.14 -7.55 0.04
CA ALA A 48 -2.71 -7.26 0.02
C ALA A 48 -1.96 -8.09 -1.03
N ARG A 49 -2.39 -9.34 -1.25
CA ARG A 49 -1.80 -10.21 -2.27
C ARG A 49 -2.21 -9.79 -3.68
N GLU A 50 -3.49 -9.47 -3.89
CA GLU A 50 -3.97 -8.93 -5.15
C GLU A 50 -3.24 -7.63 -5.53
N PHE A 51 -3.04 -6.72 -4.57
CA PHE A 51 -2.26 -5.49 -4.76
C PHE A 51 -0.80 -5.78 -5.11
N PHE A 52 -0.16 -6.71 -4.40
CA PHE A 52 1.22 -7.10 -4.67
C PHE A 52 1.38 -7.68 -6.08
N ASP A 53 0.54 -8.64 -6.46
CA ASP A 53 0.58 -9.28 -7.77
C ASP A 53 0.39 -8.23 -8.88
N GLU A 54 -0.55 -7.30 -8.72
CA GLU A 54 -0.80 -6.24 -9.71
C GLU A 54 0.41 -5.30 -9.90
N ILE A 55 1.09 -4.92 -8.83
CA ILE A 55 2.24 -4.00 -8.91
C ILE A 55 3.50 -4.72 -9.40
N SER A 56 3.74 -5.94 -8.93
CA SER A 56 4.89 -6.73 -9.36
C SER A 56 4.84 -7.03 -10.86
N ASP A 57 3.68 -7.41 -11.38
CA ASP A 57 3.47 -7.64 -12.81
C ASP A 57 3.66 -6.35 -13.64
N MET A 58 3.22 -5.20 -13.12
CA MET A 58 3.30 -3.93 -13.84
C MET A 58 4.69 -3.29 -13.83
N ALA A 59 5.40 -3.40 -12.73
CA ALA A 59 6.67 -2.73 -12.53
C ALA A 59 7.86 -3.56 -13.04
N ASP A 60 7.66 -4.84 -13.38
CA ASP A 60 8.73 -5.80 -13.72
C ASP A 60 9.86 -5.79 -12.69
N VAL A 61 9.47 -5.66 -11.41
CA VAL A 61 10.40 -5.58 -10.27
C VAL A 61 10.26 -6.78 -9.36
N SER A 62 11.42 -7.28 -8.90
CA SER A 62 11.48 -8.26 -7.83
C SER A 62 11.12 -7.61 -6.50
N ALA A 63 9.87 -7.72 -6.09
CA ALA A 63 9.35 -7.26 -4.80
C ALA A 63 9.08 -8.44 -3.83
N GLU A 64 8.93 -8.14 -2.55
CA GLU A 64 8.60 -9.12 -1.50
C GLU A 64 7.34 -8.67 -0.75
N LEU A 65 6.39 -9.59 -0.57
CA LEU A 65 5.22 -9.38 0.28
C LEU A 65 5.47 -9.93 1.69
N VAL A 66 5.51 -9.04 2.68
CA VAL A 66 5.73 -9.38 4.09
C VAL A 66 4.46 -9.10 4.90
N PHE A 67 3.98 -10.11 5.62
CA PHE A 67 2.90 -9.93 6.60
C PHE A 67 3.50 -9.73 7.99
N ASN A 68 3.37 -8.53 8.54
CA ASN A 68 3.70 -8.28 9.94
C ASN A 68 2.69 -9.01 10.84
N ARG A 69 3.18 -9.61 11.93
CA ARG A 69 2.37 -10.31 12.94
C ARG A 69 1.85 -9.33 13.98
#